data_AF-A0A3N9TW92-F1
#
_entry.id   AF-A0A3N9TW92-F1
#
_cell.length_a   1.000
_cell.length_b   1.000
_cell.length_c   1.000
_cell.angle_alpha   90.00
_cell.angle_beta   90.00
_cell.angle_gamma   90.00
#
_symmetry.space_group_name_H-M   'P 1'
#
loop_
_entity.id
_entity.type
_entity.pdbx_description
1 polymer ?
#
loop_
_entity_poly.entity_id
_entity_poly.type
_entity_poly.pdbx_seq_one_letter_code
_entity_poly.pdbx_strand_id
1 'polypeptide(L)'
;MASNVTFIGAGNMASAIFGGMVHSGYPADAITATATRDATLAPLAERLGIHTTTDNLAAIEHADVVVLSVKPQIMRQVCETLRESVQKRRPLIVSVAAGLSAETLEQWLGGGLAVVRCMPNTPSLVGAGASGLYANPRVSDEQRALVGELMTSVGIIEWVEDEALLEAVTAVSGSAPAYFFLMFEAMEEAAVKLGLSAESARRLAMQTAYGAASMAMQSDRDPGELKRNVMSPGGTTERAIEYLEQAGLRQALDGAMHACAKRAQEMSAELGKG
;
A
#
# COMPACT_ATOMS: atom_id res chain seq x y z
N MET A 1 -9.86 -24.23 9.51
CA MET A 1 -10.63 -23.00 9.79
C MET A 1 -9.76 -21.82 9.38
N ALA A 2 -10.33 -20.76 8.80
CA ALA A 2 -9.56 -19.57 8.45
C ALA A 2 -9.01 -18.90 9.72
N SER A 3 -7.92 -18.15 9.59
CA SER A 3 -7.32 -17.41 10.71
C SER A 3 -8.21 -16.20 11.06
N ASN A 4 -8.36 -15.88 12.34
CA ASN A 4 -9.08 -14.67 12.74
C ASN A 4 -8.19 -13.44 12.53
N VAL A 5 -8.59 -12.54 11.64
CA VAL A 5 -7.83 -11.31 11.29
C VAL A 5 -8.51 -10.09 11.89
N THR A 6 -7.79 -9.40 12.77
CA THR A 6 -8.30 -8.20 13.45
C THR A 6 -7.58 -6.95 12.97
N PHE A 7 -8.32 -5.99 12.42
CA PHE A 7 -7.82 -4.69 11.99
C PHE A 7 -8.02 -3.66 13.10
N ILE A 8 -6.92 -3.15 13.62
CA ILE A 8 -6.90 -2.04 14.56
C ILE A 8 -6.93 -0.73 13.78
N GLY A 9 -8.13 -0.16 13.63
CA GLY A 9 -8.38 1.03 12.84
C GLY A 9 -8.94 0.74 11.44
N ALA A 10 -10.24 0.99 11.24
CA ALA A 10 -10.97 0.78 10.00
C ALA A 10 -10.90 2.01 9.06
N GLY A 11 -9.69 2.50 8.80
CA GLY A 11 -9.46 3.59 7.84
C GLY A 11 -9.59 3.13 6.38
N ASN A 12 -9.33 4.03 5.43
CA ASN A 12 -9.42 3.73 3.99
C ASN A 12 -8.55 2.52 3.59
N MET A 13 -7.30 2.47 4.04
CA MET A 13 -6.39 1.39 3.68
C MET A 13 -6.84 0.05 4.26
N ALA A 14 -7.19 0.01 5.55
CA ALA A 14 -7.76 -1.19 6.16
C ALA A 14 -8.99 -1.67 5.40
N SER A 15 -9.90 -0.73 5.08
CA SER A 15 -11.14 -1.03 4.36
C SER A 15 -10.94 -1.53 2.94
N ALA A 16 -9.87 -1.09 2.28
CA ALA A 16 -9.44 -1.67 1.01
C ALA A 16 -9.04 -3.14 1.21
N ILE A 17 -8.15 -3.40 2.18
CA ILE A 17 -7.58 -4.73 2.44
C ILE A 17 -8.67 -5.72 2.83
N PHE A 18 -9.43 -5.48 3.91
CA PHE A 18 -10.47 -6.43 4.31
C PHE A 18 -11.63 -6.49 3.31
N GLY A 19 -11.90 -5.42 2.57
CA GLY A 19 -12.86 -5.46 1.46
C GLY A 19 -12.41 -6.38 0.32
N GLY A 20 -11.13 -6.32 -0.06
CA GLY A 20 -10.51 -7.21 -1.03
C GLY A 20 -10.47 -8.65 -0.54
N MET A 21 -10.17 -8.87 0.74
CA MET A 21 -10.21 -10.20 1.37
C MET A 21 -11.60 -10.84 1.25
N VAL A 22 -12.66 -10.12 1.65
CA VAL A 22 -14.05 -10.62 1.53
C VAL A 22 -14.41 -10.91 0.07
N HIS A 23 -14.06 -10.01 -0.85
CA HIS A 23 -14.32 -10.21 -2.27
C HIS A 23 -13.59 -11.44 -2.85
N SER A 24 -12.39 -11.73 -2.34
CA SER A 24 -11.57 -12.88 -2.72
C SER A 24 -11.98 -14.18 -2.03
N GLY A 25 -13.05 -14.16 -1.22
CA GLY A 25 -13.63 -15.33 -0.57
C GLY A 25 -13.13 -15.62 0.85
N TYR A 26 -12.37 -14.70 1.46
CA TYR A 26 -12.02 -14.82 2.88
C TYR A 26 -13.28 -14.73 3.75
N PRO A 27 -13.49 -15.62 4.74
CA PRO A 27 -14.71 -15.62 5.54
C PRO A 27 -14.90 -14.29 6.30
N ALA A 28 -16.02 -13.62 6.08
CA ALA A 28 -16.30 -12.32 6.69
C ALA A 28 -16.41 -12.40 8.22
N ASP A 29 -16.90 -13.53 8.74
CA ASP A 29 -16.97 -13.85 10.17
C ASP A 29 -15.59 -14.12 10.80
N ALA A 30 -14.54 -14.32 10.00
CA ALA A 30 -13.16 -14.39 10.47
C ALA A 30 -12.47 -13.00 10.49
N ILE A 31 -13.17 -11.92 10.14
CA ILE A 31 -12.63 -10.57 10.09
C ILE A 31 -13.30 -9.70 11.16
N THR A 32 -12.48 -9.05 11.97
CA THR A 32 -12.91 -8.01 12.92
C THR A 32 -12.24 -6.69 12.60
N ALA A 33 -12.98 -5.59 12.51
CA ALA A 33 -12.41 -4.25 12.32
C ALA A 33 -12.82 -3.30 13.44
N THR A 34 -11.88 -2.47 13.90
CA THR A 34 -12.13 -1.52 14.98
C THR A 34 -12.03 -0.07 14.54
N ALA A 35 -12.80 0.82 15.17
CA ALA A 35 -12.67 2.26 15.01
C ALA A 35 -13.20 2.96 16.25
N THR A 36 -12.92 4.25 16.42
CA THR A 36 -13.37 5.02 17.59
C THR A 36 -14.86 5.38 17.58
N ARG A 37 -15.55 5.20 16.44
CA ARG A 37 -16.95 5.62 16.25
C ARG A 37 -17.73 4.57 15.48
N ASP A 38 -18.90 4.20 15.97
CA ASP A 38 -19.82 3.28 15.29
C ASP A 38 -20.26 3.78 13.92
N ALA A 39 -20.38 5.09 13.73
CA ALA A 39 -20.70 5.69 12.43
C ALA A 39 -19.68 5.34 11.33
N THR A 40 -18.43 5.01 11.70
CA THR A 40 -17.42 4.51 10.76
C THR A 40 -17.59 3.01 10.50
N LEU A 41 -18.07 2.25 11.48
CA LEU A 41 -18.14 0.78 11.45
C LEU A 41 -19.44 0.25 10.82
N ALA A 42 -20.58 0.87 11.12
CA ALA A 42 -21.89 0.38 10.69
C ALA A 42 -22.00 0.16 9.16
N PRO A 43 -21.54 1.09 8.29
CA PRO A 43 -21.57 0.86 6.84
C PRO A 43 -20.65 -0.27 6.37
N LEU A 44 -19.56 -0.54 7.11
CA LEU A 44 -18.63 -1.62 6.80
C LEU A 44 -19.23 -2.98 7.16
N ALA A 45 -19.83 -3.08 8.34
CA ALA A 45 -20.54 -4.28 8.79
C ALA A 45 -21.72 -4.61 7.86
N GLU A 46 -22.54 -3.61 7.51
CA GLU A 46 -23.69 -3.79 6.61
C GLU A 46 -23.26 -4.26 5.21
N ARG A 47 -22.20 -3.67 4.65
CA ARG A 47 -21.76 -3.97 3.29
C ARG A 47 -20.98 -5.28 3.18
N LEU A 48 -20.18 -5.64 4.18
CA LEU A 48 -19.21 -6.73 4.08
C LEU A 48 -19.52 -7.92 5.00
N GLY A 49 -20.45 -7.78 5.95
CA GLY A 49 -20.81 -8.84 6.90
C GLY A 49 -19.71 -9.16 7.92
N ILE A 50 -18.72 -8.29 8.09
CA ILE A 50 -17.62 -8.49 9.05
C ILE A 50 -18.02 -8.13 10.48
N HIS A 51 -17.28 -8.66 11.46
CA HIS A 51 -17.39 -8.20 12.84
C HIS A 51 -16.79 -6.79 12.99
N THR A 52 -17.40 -5.99 13.85
CA THR A 52 -16.91 -4.64 14.17
C THR A 52 -17.10 -4.35 15.64
N THR A 53 -16.19 -3.54 16.20
CA THR A 53 -16.28 -3.09 17.59
C THR A 53 -15.50 -1.79 17.79
N THR A 54 -15.87 -1.00 18.80
CA THR A 54 -15.10 0.18 19.22
C THR A 54 -14.02 -0.14 20.25
N ASP A 55 -13.98 -1.39 20.73
CA ASP A 55 -13.03 -1.86 21.73
C ASP A 55 -11.90 -2.69 21.08
N ASN A 56 -10.69 -2.12 21.04
CA ASN A 56 -9.51 -2.80 20.51
C ASN A 56 -9.10 -4.02 21.34
N LEU A 57 -9.29 -4.00 22.67
CA LEU A 57 -8.87 -5.10 23.55
C LEU A 57 -9.77 -6.32 23.37
N ALA A 58 -11.09 -6.09 23.29
CA ALA A 58 -12.05 -7.13 22.98
C ALA A 58 -11.79 -7.75 21.59
N ALA A 59 -11.45 -6.92 20.60
CA ALA A 59 -11.21 -7.38 19.24
C ALA A 59 -10.04 -8.37 19.12
N ILE A 60 -8.96 -8.19 19.89
CA ILE A 60 -7.75 -9.00 19.76
C ILE A 60 -7.74 -10.29 20.58
N GLU A 61 -8.76 -10.54 21.41
CA GLU A 61 -8.81 -11.69 22.33
C GLU A 61 -8.69 -13.05 21.59
N HIS A 62 -9.28 -13.12 20.40
CA HIS A 62 -9.30 -14.32 19.55
C HIS A 62 -8.54 -14.16 18.24
N ALA A 63 -7.77 -13.09 18.09
CA ALA A 63 -7.02 -12.80 16.87
C ALA A 63 -5.82 -13.74 16.71
N ASP A 64 -5.68 -14.29 15.50
CA ASP A 64 -4.48 -15.00 15.07
C ASP A 64 -3.53 -14.03 14.35
N VAL A 65 -4.11 -13.06 13.65
CA VAL A 65 -3.43 -11.93 13.00
C VAL A 65 -4.00 -10.62 13.50
N VAL A 66 -3.13 -9.70 13.92
CA VAL A 66 -3.50 -8.32 14.26
C VAL A 66 -2.87 -7.38 13.24
N VAL A 67 -3.71 -6.72 12.45
CA VAL A 67 -3.33 -5.70 11.46
C VAL A 67 -3.40 -4.32 12.11
N LEU A 68 -2.25 -3.69 12.30
CA LEU A 68 -2.13 -2.33 12.79
C LEU A 68 -2.29 -1.33 11.64
N SER A 69 -3.45 -0.68 11.59
CA SER A 69 -3.86 0.20 10.50
C SER A 69 -4.31 1.60 10.97
N VAL A 70 -3.88 2.00 12.16
CA VAL A 70 -4.00 3.38 12.65
C VAL A 70 -2.90 4.29 12.09
N LYS A 71 -3.10 5.60 12.23
CA LYS A 71 -2.10 6.60 11.85
C LYS A 71 -0.82 6.43 12.68
N PRO A 72 0.38 6.59 12.09
CA PRO A 72 1.65 6.41 12.81
C PRO A 72 1.76 7.25 14.09
N GLN A 73 1.19 8.46 14.08
CA GLN A 73 1.24 9.40 15.21
C GLN A 73 0.56 8.89 16.49
N ILE A 74 -0.43 7.99 16.36
CA ILE A 74 -1.12 7.39 17.51
C ILE A 74 -0.74 5.93 17.74
N MET A 75 0.13 5.38 16.90
CA MET A 75 0.45 3.94 16.90
C MET A 75 1.09 3.51 18.22
N ARG A 76 1.98 4.33 18.80
CA ARG A 76 2.62 4.02 20.08
C ARG A 76 1.61 3.80 21.19
N GLN A 77 0.72 4.77 21.39
CA GLN A 77 -0.33 4.70 22.41
C GLN A 77 -1.21 3.46 22.23
N VAL A 78 -1.56 3.13 20.98
CA VAL A 78 -2.35 1.94 20.64
C VAL A 78 -1.57 0.66 20.98
N CYS A 79 -0.30 0.56 20.58
CA CYS A 79 0.54 -0.60 20.87
C CYS A 79 0.75 -0.80 22.38
N GLU A 80 1.01 0.28 23.12
CA GLU A 80 1.17 0.25 24.58
C GLU A 80 -0.10 -0.26 25.28
N THR A 81 -1.28 0.16 24.79
CA THR A 81 -2.58 -0.30 25.30
C THR A 81 -2.80 -1.80 25.02
N LEU A 82 -2.37 -2.30 23.86
CA LEU A 82 -2.58 -3.69 23.45
C LEU A 82 -1.53 -4.66 24.01
N ARG A 83 -0.43 -4.14 24.56
CA ARG A 83 0.78 -4.89 24.94
C ARG A 83 0.48 -6.16 25.74
N GLU A 84 -0.26 -6.07 26.84
CA GLU A 84 -0.50 -7.23 27.71
C GLU A 84 -1.27 -8.34 26.99
N SER A 85 -2.34 -7.98 26.29
CA SER A 85 -3.17 -8.93 25.53
C SER A 85 -2.39 -9.56 24.38
N VAL A 86 -1.63 -8.77 23.63
CA VAL A 86 -0.79 -9.26 22.52
C VAL A 86 0.32 -10.18 23.04
N GLN A 87 0.95 -9.87 24.17
CA GLN A 87 2.00 -10.73 24.75
C GLN A 87 1.43 -12.04 25.30
N LYS A 88 0.20 -12.02 25.82
CA LYS A 88 -0.49 -13.25 26.25
C LYS A 88 -0.88 -14.14 25.06
N ARG A 89 -1.39 -13.54 23.98
CA ARG A 89 -1.92 -14.26 22.79
C ARG A 89 -0.84 -14.64 21.79
N ARG A 90 0.20 -13.82 21.64
CA ARG A 90 1.30 -13.93 20.68
C ARG A 90 0.83 -14.04 19.21
N PRO A 91 -0.08 -13.16 18.73
CA PRO A 91 -0.55 -13.18 17.35
C PRO A 91 0.57 -12.75 16.39
N LEU A 92 0.38 -13.05 15.10
CA LEU A 92 1.15 -12.42 14.03
C LEU A 92 0.75 -10.94 13.94
N ILE A 93 1.73 -10.05 14.01
CA ILE A 93 1.51 -8.62 13.83
C ILE A 93 1.77 -8.27 12.37
N VAL A 94 0.80 -7.61 11.74
CA VAL A 94 0.97 -6.99 10.42
C VAL A 94 0.82 -5.49 10.61
N SER A 95 1.71 -4.67 10.07
CA SER A 95 1.57 -3.22 10.12
C SER A 95 1.55 -2.63 8.73
N VAL A 96 0.53 -1.81 8.46
CA VAL A 96 0.43 -1.02 7.22
C VAL A 96 0.84 0.43 7.41
N ALA A 97 1.41 0.76 8.58
CA ALA A 97 1.83 2.10 8.92
C ALA A 97 3.19 2.45 8.30
N ALA A 98 3.23 3.57 7.59
CA ALA A 98 4.47 4.13 7.08
C ALA A 98 5.34 4.67 8.23
N GLY A 99 6.66 4.56 8.08
CA GLY A 99 7.63 5.18 8.99
C GLY A 99 7.69 4.59 10.40
N LEU A 100 7.35 3.31 10.59
CA LEU A 100 7.54 2.62 11.87
C LEU A 100 8.20 1.27 11.62
N SER A 101 9.40 1.04 12.16
CA SER A 101 10.11 -0.21 11.92
C SER A 101 9.48 -1.40 12.64
N ALA A 102 9.80 -2.62 12.19
CA ALA A 102 9.35 -3.85 12.82
C ALA A 102 9.88 -3.91 14.26
N GLU A 103 11.12 -3.46 14.48
CA GLU A 103 11.74 -3.33 15.79
C GLU A 103 10.97 -2.34 16.69
N THR A 104 10.61 -1.14 16.20
CA THR A 104 9.84 -0.16 16.97
C THR A 104 8.48 -0.72 17.39
N LEU A 105 7.76 -1.35 16.47
CA LEU A 105 6.46 -1.96 16.74
C LEU A 105 6.59 -3.10 17.76
N GLU A 106 7.58 -3.98 17.57
CA GLU A 106 7.89 -5.06 18.49
C GLU A 106 8.18 -4.52 19.89
N GLN A 107 9.01 -3.48 20.02
CA GLN A 107 9.36 -2.86 21.30
C GLN A 107 8.12 -2.29 22.00
N TRP A 108 7.28 -1.54 21.29
CA TRP A 108 6.06 -0.97 21.87
C TRP A 108 5.07 -2.05 22.32
N LEU A 109 5.00 -3.15 21.60
CA LEU A 109 4.17 -4.30 21.92
C LEU A 109 4.79 -5.25 22.96
N GLY A 110 5.98 -4.97 23.50
CA GLY A 110 6.60 -5.75 24.58
C GLY A 110 7.61 -6.82 24.14
N GLY A 111 7.95 -6.90 22.86
CA GLY A 111 9.08 -7.68 22.37
C GLY A 111 8.76 -9.08 21.85
N GLY A 112 9.69 -9.62 21.06
CA GLY A 112 9.75 -11.01 20.61
C GLY A 112 8.65 -11.48 19.67
N LEU A 113 7.87 -10.61 19.03
CA LEU A 113 6.72 -10.99 18.20
C LEU A 113 7.13 -11.28 16.75
N ALA A 114 6.35 -12.11 16.07
CA ALA A 114 6.39 -12.20 14.61
C ALA A 114 5.75 -10.92 14.04
N VAL A 115 6.51 -10.18 13.23
CA VAL A 115 6.07 -8.90 12.66
C VAL A 115 6.31 -8.90 11.16
N VAL A 116 5.25 -8.65 10.40
CA VAL A 116 5.31 -8.30 8.99
C VAL A 116 4.98 -6.82 8.83
N ARG A 117 5.87 -6.08 8.17
CA ARG A 117 5.55 -4.75 7.67
C ARG A 117 5.06 -4.85 6.24
N CYS A 118 3.98 -4.16 5.97
CA CYS A 118 3.40 -4.04 4.65
C CYS A 118 3.35 -2.56 4.27
N MET A 119 3.76 -2.23 3.06
CA MET A 119 3.70 -0.89 2.50
C MET A 119 2.77 -0.90 1.29
N PRO A 120 1.43 -0.94 1.50
CA PRO A 120 0.45 -0.89 0.42
C PRO A 120 0.30 0.54 -0.11
N ASN A 121 -0.38 0.68 -1.25
CA ASN A 121 -0.66 1.97 -1.87
C ASN A 121 -2.16 2.19 -2.14
N THR A 122 -2.53 3.43 -2.43
CA THR A 122 -3.95 3.82 -2.58
C THR A 122 -4.71 3.12 -3.71
N PRO A 123 -4.10 2.70 -4.84
CA PRO A 123 -4.74 1.83 -5.83
C PRO A 123 -5.32 0.51 -5.29
N SER A 124 -4.94 0.08 -4.09
CA SER A 124 -5.58 -1.05 -3.38
C SER A 124 -7.10 -0.87 -3.22
N LEU A 125 -7.59 0.37 -3.16
CA LEU A 125 -9.02 0.69 -3.09
C LEU A 125 -9.83 0.25 -4.30
N VAL A 126 -9.16 -0.01 -5.43
CA VAL A 126 -9.77 -0.48 -6.68
C VAL A 126 -9.20 -1.84 -7.12
N GLY A 127 -8.57 -2.57 -6.19
CA GLY A 127 -7.99 -3.89 -6.46
C GLY A 127 -6.76 -3.90 -7.37
N ALA A 128 -6.15 -2.73 -7.61
CA ALA A 128 -4.96 -2.57 -8.46
C ALA A 128 -3.76 -2.10 -7.63
N GLY A 129 -3.68 -2.54 -6.37
CA GLY A 129 -2.63 -2.18 -5.44
C GLY A 129 -1.27 -2.77 -5.79
N ALA A 130 -0.24 -2.19 -5.18
CA ALA A 130 1.09 -2.77 -5.11
C ALA A 130 1.63 -2.58 -3.69
N SER A 131 2.07 -3.68 -3.07
CA SER A 131 2.53 -3.70 -1.69
C SER A 131 3.93 -4.29 -1.58
N GLY A 132 4.86 -3.58 -0.94
CA GLY A 132 6.10 -4.20 -0.49
C GLY A 132 5.94 -4.79 0.90
N LEU A 133 6.50 -5.96 1.14
CA LEU A 133 6.38 -6.68 2.40
C LEU A 133 7.77 -7.05 2.94
N TYR A 134 7.96 -6.86 4.24
CA TYR A 134 9.13 -7.31 4.98
C TYR A 134 8.68 -8.12 6.19
N ALA A 135 9.34 -9.25 6.44
CA ALA A 135 9.09 -10.10 7.60
C ALA A 135 10.32 -10.10 8.50
N ASN A 136 10.11 -9.90 9.81
CA ASN A 136 11.21 -10.09 10.76
C ASN A 136 11.58 -11.60 10.89
N PRO A 137 12.76 -11.94 11.44
CA PRO A 137 13.21 -13.34 11.53
C PRO A 137 12.34 -14.30 12.36
N ARG A 138 11.29 -13.80 13.02
CA ARG A 138 10.38 -14.61 13.85
C ARG A 138 9.12 -15.03 13.10
N VAL A 139 8.89 -14.50 11.90
CA VAL A 139 7.78 -14.89 11.03
C VAL A 139 8.09 -16.25 10.41
N SER A 140 7.19 -17.22 10.57
CA SER A 140 7.31 -18.52 9.92
C SER A 140 6.93 -18.46 8.44
N ASP A 141 7.28 -19.49 7.67
CA ASP A 141 6.89 -19.59 6.26
C ASP A 141 5.37 -19.64 6.09
N GLU A 142 4.65 -20.30 7.01
CA GLU A 142 3.18 -20.33 7.01
C GLU A 142 2.58 -18.95 7.29
N GLN A 143 3.15 -18.21 8.23
CA GLN A 143 2.72 -16.83 8.52
C GLN A 143 3.02 -15.90 7.34
N ARG A 144 4.17 -16.07 6.70
CA ARG A 144 4.55 -15.33 5.48
C ARG A 144 3.58 -15.63 4.35
N ALA A 145 3.24 -16.91 4.13
CA ALA A 145 2.27 -17.33 3.12
C ALA A 145 0.87 -16.76 3.40
N LEU A 146 0.42 -16.81 4.66
CA LEU A 146 -0.86 -16.24 5.09
C LEU A 146 -0.92 -14.75 4.77
N VAL A 147 0.08 -13.95 5.18
CA VAL A 147 0.07 -12.51 4.89
C VAL A 147 0.16 -12.25 3.38
N GLY A 148 0.90 -13.09 2.63
CA GLY A 148 0.90 -13.05 1.18
C GLY A 148 -0.52 -13.17 0.61
N GLU A 149 -1.26 -14.21 0.98
CA GLU A 149 -2.65 -14.44 0.56
C GLU A 149 -3.56 -13.25 0.91
N LEU A 150 -3.47 -12.75 2.14
CA LEU A 150 -4.26 -11.61 2.60
C LEU A 150 -3.99 -10.36 1.74
N MET A 151 -2.73 -10.06 1.45
CA MET A 151 -2.33 -8.84 0.75
C MET A 151 -2.50 -8.93 -0.76
N THR A 152 -2.44 -10.13 -1.35
CA THR A 152 -2.72 -10.32 -2.80
C THR A 152 -4.18 -10.03 -3.16
N SER A 153 -5.08 -10.05 -2.17
CA SER A 153 -6.51 -9.73 -2.37
C SER A 153 -6.78 -8.28 -2.85
N VAL A 154 -5.80 -7.39 -2.73
CA VAL A 154 -5.92 -5.98 -3.15
C VAL A 154 -4.89 -5.54 -4.18
N GLY A 155 -4.04 -6.45 -4.67
CA GLY A 155 -3.03 -6.13 -5.67
C GLY A 155 -1.82 -7.04 -5.65
N ILE A 156 -0.74 -6.63 -6.33
CA ILE A 156 0.52 -7.37 -6.31
C ILE A 156 1.27 -7.19 -4.99
N ILE A 157 2.08 -8.18 -4.64
CA ILE A 157 2.96 -8.14 -3.47
C ILE A 157 4.40 -8.38 -3.90
N GLU A 158 5.33 -7.70 -3.25
CA GLU A 158 6.77 -7.91 -3.42
C GLU A 158 7.44 -8.06 -2.06
N TRP A 159 8.04 -9.22 -1.80
CA TRP A 159 8.78 -9.44 -0.56
C TRP A 159 10.20 -8.91 -0.69
N VAL A 160 10.62 -8.12 0.28
CA VAL A 160 12.01 -7.63 0.40
C VAL A 160 12.73 -8.33 1.54
N GLU A 161 14.01 -8.61 1.34
CA GLU A 161 14.85 -9.30 2.33
C GLU A 161 15.33 -8.36 3.45
N ASP A 162 15.47 -7.06 3.14
CA ASP A 162 15.90 -6.01 4.07
C ASP A 162 14.76 -5.02 4.26
N GLU A 163 14.46 -4.69 5.52
CA GLU A 163 13.43 -3.72 5.89
C GLU A 163 13.67 -2.34 5.28
N ALA A 164 14.94 -1.93 5.13
CA ALA A 164 15.31 -0.65 4.53
C ALA A 164 14.83 -0.52 3.08
N LEU A 165 14.66 -1.64 2.35
CA LEU A 165 14.13 -1.62 0.99
C LEU A 165 12.67 -1.17 0.93
N LEU A 166 11.92 -1.17 2.04
CA LEU A 166 10.57 -0.60 2.07
C LEU A 166 10.55 0.91 1.79
N GLU A 167 11.66 1.62 1.95
CA GLU A 167 11.79 3.03 1.58
C GLU A 167 11.82 3.20 0.06
N ALA A 168 12.53 2.31 -0.64
CA ALA A 168 12.52 2.23 -2.10
C ALA A 168 11.12 1.83 -2.62
N VAL A 169 10.47 0.86 -1.96
CA VAL A 169 9.06 0.51 -2.23
C VAL A 169 8.16 1.74 -2.07
N THR A 170 8.34 2.51 -1.00
CA THR A 170 7.56 3.73 -0.76
C THR A 170 7.71 4.73 -1.90
N ALA A 171 8.92 4.90 -2.44
CA ALA A 171 9.16 5.78 -3.56
C ALA A 171 8.57 5.26 -4.89
N VAL A 172 8.65 3.95 -5.16
CA VAL A 172 8.21 3.37 -6.43
C VAL A 172 6.71 3.05 -6.51
N SER A 173 6.06 2.70 -5.39
CA SER A 173 4.66 2.26 -5.37
C SER A 173 3.79 2.97 -4.34
N GLY A 174 4.33 3.31 -3.17
CA GLY A 174 3.56 3.97 -2.10
C GLY A 174 3.12 5.39 -2.48
N SER A 175 4.10 6.23 -2.81
CA SER A 175 3.90 7.65 -3.18
C SER A 175 3.69 7.85 -4.68
N ALA A 176 4.14 6.90 -5.50
CA ALA A 176 4.12 7.04 -6.96
C ALA A 176 2.74 7.23 -7.62
N PRO A 177 1.59 6.80 -7.04
CA PRO A 177 0.28 7.19 -7.58
C PRO A 177 0.15 8.70 -7.76
N ALA A 178 0.74 9.50 -6.86
CA ALA A 178 0.77 10.95 -6.99
C ALA A 178 1.61 11.43 -8.19
N TYR A 179 2.68 10.72 -8.55
CA TYR A 179 3.48 11.05 -9.73
C TYR A 179 2.65 10.86 -11.00
N PHE A 180 1.86 9.77 -11.07
CA PHE A 180 0.93 9.55 -12.17
C PHE A 180 -0.19 10.58 -12.22
N PHE A 181 -0.76 10.97 -11.08
CA PHE A 181 -1.78 12.03 -11.05
C PHE A 181 -1.22 13.38 -11.54
N LEU A 182 0.01 13.73 -11.16
CA LEU A 182 0.69 14.92 -11.67
C LEU A 182 0.93 14.82 -13.19
N MET A 183 1.30 13.65 -13.69
CA MET A 183 1.43 13.44 -15.14
C MET A 183 0.09 13.60 -15.86
N PHE A 184 -1.02 13.12 -15.30
CA PHE A 184 -2.35 13.29 -15.88
C PHE A 184 -2.77 14.76 -15.91
N GLU A 185 -2.50 15.51 -14.84
CA GLU A 185 -2.75 16.95 -14.77
C GLU A 185 -1.96 17.69 -15.86
N ALA A 186 -0.66 17.43 -15.98
CA ALA A 186 0.19 18.05 -17.00
C ALA A 186 -0.23 17.70 -18.43
N MET A 187 -0.62 16.44 -18.67
CA MET A 187 -1.14 16.01 -19.97
C MET A 187 -2.48 16.66 -20.32
N GLU A 188 -3.39 16.78 -19.33
CA GLU A 188 -4.68 17.47 -19.50
C GLU A 188 -4.47 18.93 -19.90
N GLU A 189 -3.62 19.65 -19.18
CA GLU A 189 -3.29 21.05 -19.48
C GLU A 189 -2.68 21.24 -20.87
N ALA A 190 -1.76 20.36 -21.27
CA ALA A 190 -1.14 20.41 -22.59
C ALA A 190 -2.15 20.11 -23.71
N ALA A 191 -2.99 19.10 -23.53
CA ALA A 191 -4.02 18.72 -24.49
C ALA A 191 -5.09 19.81 -24.67
N VAL A 192 -5.45 20.52 -23.60
CA VAL A 192 -6.36 21.69 -23.68
C VAL A 192 -5.74 22.80 -24.51
N LYS A 193 -4.44 23.09 -24.34
CA LYS A 193 -3.71 24.08 -25.18
C LYS A 193 -3.65 23.66 -26.65
N LEU A 194 -3.73 22.35 -26.94
CA LEU A 194 -3.82 21.79 -28.29
C LEU A 194 -5.26 21.74 -28.84
N GLY A 195 -6.26 22.19 -28.07
CA GLY A 195 -7.64 22.35 -28.53
C GLY A 195 -8.62 21.26 -28.08
N LEU A 196 -8.22 20.32 -27.23
CA LEU A 196 -9.18 19.38 -26.62
C LEU A 196 -9.96 20.02 -25.47
N SER A 197 -11.16 19.48 -25.18
CA SER A 197 -11.82 19.77 -23.91
C SER A 197 -11.05 19.11 -22.76
N ALA A 198 -11.09 19.72 -21.58
CA ALA A 198 -10.50 19.18 -20.36
C ALA A 198 -11.00 17.76 -20.05
N GLU A 199 -12.29 17.52 -20.22
CA GLU A 199 -12.90 16.20 -20.02
C GLU A 199 -12.32 15.14 -20.98
N SER A 200 -12.27 15.42 -22.29
CA SER A 200 -11.73 14.49 -23.28
C SER A 200 -10.24 14.24 -23.04
N ALA A 201 -9.47 15.29 -22.73
CA ALA A 201 -8.06 15.20 -22.43
C ALA A 201 -7.81 14.27 -21.23
N ARG A 202 -8.55 14.45 -20.13
CA ARG A 202 -8.45 13.61 -18.93
C ARG A 202 -8.76 12.15 -19.23
N ARG A 203 -9.88 11.89 -19.91
CA ARG A 203 -10.31 10.53 -20.27
C ARG A 203 -9.26 9.83 -21.14
N LEU A 204 -8.74 10.52 -22.15
CA LEU A 204 -7.72 9.98 -23.05
C LEU A 204 -6.39 9.72 -22.31
N ALA A 205 -5.93 10.64 -21.46
CA ALA A 205 -4.70 10.48 -20.69
C ALA A 205 -4.76 9.26 -19.75
N MET A 206 -5.84 9.15 -18.96
CA MET A 206 -6.04 8.04 -18.02
C MET A 206 -6.16 6.69 -18.75
N GLN A 207 -6.95 6.62 -19.82
CA GLN A 207 -7.12 5.39 -20.60
C GLN A 207 -5.81 4.96 -21.28
N THR A 208 -5.04 5.92 -21.79
CA THR A 208 -3.74 5.65 -22.43
C THR A 208 -2.74 5.10 -21.41
N ALA A 209 -2.69 5.69 -20.21
CA ALA A 209 -1.82 5.20 -19.15
C ALA A 209 -2.21 3.80 -18.67
N TYR A 210 -3.50 3.55 -18.46
CA TYR A 210 -4.01 2.21 -18.13
C TYR A 210 -3.63 1.18 -19.22
N GLY A 211 -3.83 1.53 -20.50
CA GLY A 211 -3.48 0.66 -21.62
C GLY A 211 -1.98 0.37 -21.70
N ALA A 212 -1.13 1.39 -21.57
CA ALA A 212 0.31 1.24 -21.59
C ALA A 212 0.83 0.37 -20.43
N ALA A 213 0.33 0.61 -19.20
CA ALA A 213 0.67 -0.21 -18.05
C ALA A 213 0.19 -1.66 -18.22
N SER A 214 -1.03 -1.87 -18.72
CA SER A 214 -1.58 -3.20 -18.98
C SER A 214 -0.76 -3.96 -20.02
N MET A 215 -0.36 -3.30 -21.10
CA MET A 215 0.53 -3.88 -22.11
C MET A 215 1.88 -4.26 -21.51
N ALA A 216 2.46 -3.41 -20.67
CA ALA A 216 3.73 -3.70 -20.01
C ALA A 216 3.64 -4.89 -19.05
N MET A 217 2.58 -4.98 -18.25
CA MET A 217 2.37 -6.08 -17.31
C MET A 217 2.13 -7.45 -17.98
N GLN A 218 1.64 -7.45 -19.22
CA GLN A 218 1.32 -8.68 -19.96
C GLN A 218 2.39 -9.06 -21.00
N SER A 219 3.45 -8.25 -21.13
CA SER A 219 4.48 -8.48 -22.14
C SER A 219 5.70 -9.15 -21.54
N ASP A 220 6.31 -10.06 -22.31
CA ASP A 220 7.65 -10.59 -22.02
C ASP A 220 8.78 -9.57 -22.33
N ARG A 221 8.42 -8.40 -22.88
CA ARG A 221 9.37 -7.34 -23.28
C ARG A 221 9.51 -6.30 -22.19
N ASP A 222 10.72 -5.78 -22.02
CA ASP A 222 10.97 -4.68 -21.09
C ASP A 222 10.30 -3.36 -21.55
N PRO A 223 10.03 -2.41 -20.63
CA PRO A 223 9.42 -1.13 -20.97
C PRO A 223 10.21 -0.30 -22.00
N GLY A 224 11.53 -0.46 -22.07
CA GLY A 224 12.38 0.21 -23.05
C GLY A 224 12.13 -0.29 -24.47
N GLU A 225 11.91 -1.60 -24.64
CA GLU A 225 11.54 -2.21 -25.91
C GLU A 225 10.11 -1.84 -26.31
N LEU A 226 9.16 -1.89 -25.38
CA LEU A 226 7.78 -1.44 -25.64
C LEU A 226 7.74 0.02 -26.10
N LYS A 227 8.53 0.90 -25.46
CA LYS A 227 8.70 2.29 -25.89
C LYS A 227 9.23 2.39 -27.32
N ARG A 228 10.26 1.62 -27.69
CA ARG A 228 10.81 1.61 -29.05
C ARG A 228 9.78 1.12 -30.08
N ASN A 229 8.98 0.12 -29.74
CA ASN A 229 7.99 -0.47 -30.64
C ASN A 229 6.85 0.48 -31.02
N VAL A 230 6.54 1.49 -30.19
CA VAL A 230 5.54 2.53 -30.48
C VAL A 230 6.13 3.79 -31.12
N MET A 231 7.44 3.80 -31.37
CA MET A 231 8.16 4.87 -32.05
C MET A 231 8.42 4.48 -33.51
N SER A 232 7.78 5.19 -34.44
CA SER A 232 8.16 5.14 -35.85
C SER A 232 9.28 6.15 -36.12
N PRO A 233 10.30 5.82 -36.95
CA PRO A 233 11.35 6.77 -37.35
C PRO A 233 10.75 8.04 -37.97
N GLY A 234 11.14 9.22 -37.47
CA GLY A 234 10.61 10.52 -37.87
C GLY A 234 9.18 10.81 -37.42
N GLY A 235 8.59 9.93 -36.61
CA GLY A 235 7.20 10.02 -36.15
C GLY A 235 6.98 10.98 -34.98
N THR A 236 5.71 11.21 -34.64
CA THR A 236 5.30 12.10 -33.55
C THR A 236 5.80 11.61 -32.18
N THR A 237 5.73 10.31 -31.91
CA THR A 237 6.19 9.70 -30.65
C THR A 237 7.69 9.90 -30.44
N GLU A 238 8.49 9.75 -31.49
CA GLU A 238 9.94 9.94 -31.41
C GLU A 238 10.30 11.36 -30.95
N ARG A 239 9.70 12.37 -31.60
CA ARG A 239 9.92 13.78 -31.22
C ARG A 239 9.49 14.10 -29.79
N ALA A 240 8.38 13.52 -29.33
CA ALA A 240 7.91 13.72 -27.96
C ALA A 240 8.87 13.08 -26.93
N ILE A 241 9.34 11.86 -27.19
CA ILE A 241 10.29 11.16 -26.30
C ILE A 241 11.64 11.89 -26.27
N GLU A 242 12.17 12.31 -27.42
CA GLU A 242 13.40 13.10 -27.49
C GLU A 242 13.31 14.37 -26.65
N TYR A 243 12.18 15.09 -26.71
CA TYR A 243 11.97 16.28 -25.89
C TYR A 243 11.93 15.95 -24.40
N LEU A 244 11.22 14.89 -23.99
CA LEU A 244 11.14 14.49 -22.57
C LEU A 244 12.51 14.06 -22.01
N GLU A 245 13.33 13.37 -22.81
CA GLU A 245 14.69 12.99 -22.44
C GLU A 245 15.58 14.25 -22.30
N GLN A 246 15.51 15.19 -23.25
CA GLN A 246 16.25 16.46 -23.19
C GLN A 246 15.80 17.35 -22.02
N ALA A 247 14.51 17.35 -21.70
CA ALA A 247 13.95 18.06 -20.56
C ALA A 247 14.31 17.41 -19.20
N GLY A 248 15.01 16.28 -19.20
CA GLY A 248 15.54 15.66 -17.99
C GLY A 248 14.50 14.86 -17.18
N LEU A 249 13.48 14.28 -17.83
CA LEU A 249 12.44 13.51 -17.14
C LEU A 249 13.02 12.40 -16.22
N ARG A 250 14.06 11.71 -16.68
CA ARG A 250 14.75 10.68 -15.88
C ARG A 250 15.36 11.25 -14.60
N GLN A 251 16.03 12.40 -14.72
CA GLN A 251 16.64 13.07 -13.58
C GLN A 251 15.59 13.60 -12.60
N ALA A 252 14.46 14.09 -13.11
CA ALA A 252 13.34 14.53 -12.28
C ALA A 252 12.73 13.38 -11.47
N LEU A 253 12.49 12.23 -12.12
CA LEU A 253 11.99 11.02 -11.44
C LEU A 253 12.98 10.48 -10.42
N ASP A 254 14.26 10.40 -10.78
CA ASP A 254 15.34 9.98 -9.87
C ASP A 254 15.40 10.86 -8.62
N GLY A 255 15.41 12.19 -8.80
CA GLY A 255 15.42 13.15 -7.69
C GLY A 255 14.16 13.06 -6.82
N ALA A 256 12.98 12.90 -7.42
CA ALA A 256 11.73 12.76 -6.70
C ALA A 256 11.70 11.48 -5.84
N MET A 257 12.15 10.36 -6.40
CA MET A 257 12.19 9.07 -5.70
C MET A 257 13.21 9.09 -4.55
N HIS A 258 14.40 9.66 -4.75
CA HIS A 258 15.39 9.83 -3.69
C HIS A 258 14.89 10.76 -2.57
N ALA A 259 14.24 11.87 -2.92
CA ALA A 259 13.65 12.78 -1.93
C ALA A 259 12.55 12.08 -1.11
N CYS A 260 11.72 11.25 -1.77
CA CYS A 260 10.69 10.46 -1.11
C CYS A 260 11.28 9.43 -0.15
N ALA A 261 12.24 8.62 -0.60
CA ALA A 261 12.90 7.61 0.22
C ALA A 261 13.62 8.23 1.42
N LYS A 262 14.33 9.34 1.21
CA LYS A 262 14.98 10.09 2.29
C LYS A 262 13.97 10.58 3.33
N ARG A 263 12.82 11.11 2.90
CA ARG A 263 11.79 11.55 3.84
C ARG A 263 11.18 10.37 4.62
N ALA A 264 11.02 9.21 3.99
CA ALA A 264 10.56 8.01 4.66
C ALA A 264 11.52 7.57 5.78
N GLN A 265 12.84 7.63 5.53
CA GLN A 265 13.88 7.40 6.54
C GLN A 265 13.77 8.38 7.71
N GLU A 266 13.69 9.68 7.41
CA GLU A 266 13.56 10.74 8.43
C GLU A 266 12.31 10.52 9.30
N MET A 267 11.17 10.21 8.67
CA MET A 267 9.93 9.90 9.39
C MET A 267 10.08 8.70 10.32
N SER A 268 10.78 7.65 9.88
CA SER A 268 11.05 6.48 10.72
C SER A 268 11.88 6.84 11.96
N ALA A 269 12.89 7.70 11.79
CA ALA A 269 13.72 8.16 12.89
C ALA A 269 12.98 9.13 13.85
N GLU A 270 12.07 9.96 13.33
CA GLU A 270 11.22 10.87 14.12
C GLU A 270 10.21 10.08 14.97
N LEU A 271 9.49 9.15 14.34
CA LEU A 271 8.40 8.40 14.96
C LEU A 271 8.89 7.31 15.92
N GLY A 272 10.06 6.71 15.66
CA GLY A 272 10.65 5.68 16.53
C GLY A 272 11.24 6.21 17.84
N LYS A 273 11.53 7.52 17.93
CA LYS A 273 12.01 8.18 19.17
C LYS A 273 10.89 8.61 20.10
N GLY A 274 9.71 8.85 19.55
CA GLY A 274 8.51 9.31 20.26
C GLY A 274 7.85 8.21 21.06
#